data_AF-A0A960SUI8-F1
#
_entry.id   AF-A0A960SUI8-F1
#
_cell.length_a   1.000
_cell.length_b   1.000
_cell.length_c   1.000
_cell.angle_alpha   90.00
_cell.angle_beta   90.00
_cell.angle_gamma   90.00
#
_symmetry.space_group_name_H-M   'P 1'
#
loop_
_entity.id
_entity.type
_entity.pdbx_description
1 polymer ?
#
loop_
_entity_poly.entity_id
_entity_poly.type
_entity_poly.pdbx_seq_one_letter_code
_entity_poly.pdbx_strand_id
1 'polypeptide(L)'
;TAVYTVIAYKTPWCALGFYHGFILLAGVGTGVLWRWWRPAGARALLLLAAAGAGLHLSVQACHAAFTLASDPRNPWVYAHTAKDLLRLVERVQGVAAHHPDPARMVVKVMAPGGDYWPLPWYFRNLANVGYWPAVPEDPFADVVVVNSRIAPPLDDLSEKEWIMAGFYQQRPPKVFLTLYAKFAEWKTYIESLPPPSDDEDEDEE
;
A
#
# COMPACT_ATOMS: atom_id res chain seq x y z
N THR A 1 -8.73 20.78 -21.42
CA THR A 1 -9.42 19.62 -20.81
C THR A 1 -9.87 18.60 -21.85
N ALA A 2 -10.56 19.00 -22.94
CA ALA A 2 -11.06 18.08 -23.97
C ALA A 2 -9.99 17.25 -24.72
N VAL A 3 -8.78 17.78 -24.94
CA VAL A 3 -7.70 17.00 -25.61
C VAL A 3 -7.22 15.83 -24.74
N TYR A 4 -7.20 16.00 -23.42
CA TYR A 4 -6.76 14.97 -22.48
C TYR A 4 -7.79 13.84 -22.28
N THR A 5 -9.06 14.03 -22.66
CA THR A 5 -10.06 12.96 -22.56
C THR A 5 -9.82 11.86 -23.60
N VAL A 6 -9.18 12.20 -24.72
CA VAL A 6 -8.85 11.31 -25.85
C VAL A 6 -7.62 10.43 -25.55
N ILE A 7 -6.77 10.83 -24.60
CA ILE A 7 -5.59 10.04 -24.22
C ILE A 7 -6.04 8.86 -23.35
N ALA A 8 -5.75 7.63 -23.79
CA ALA A 8 -6.10 6.40 -23.08
C ALA A 8 -5.34 6.28 -21.74
N TYR A 9 -4.05 6.63 -21.76
CA TYR A 9 -3.19 6.61 -20.58
C TYR A 9 -3.22 7.96 -19.86
N LYS A 10 -4.05 8.06 -18.82
CA LYS A 10 -4.21 9.26 -18.02
C LYS A 10 -3.36 9.14 -16.76
N THR A 11 -2.39 10.02 -16.62
CA THR A 11 -1.57 10.10 -15.41
C THR A 11 -1.97 11.32 -14.58
N PRO A 12 -1.76 11.28 -13.26
CA PRO A 12 -2.10 12.39 -12.36
C PRO A 12 -1.54 13.75 -12.81
N TRP A 13 -0.31 13.76 -13.33
CA TRP A 13 0.37 14.98 -13.78
C TRP A 13 -0.26 15.63 -15.02
N CYS A 14 -1.07 14.90 -15.79
CA CYS A 14 -1.86 15.48 -16.88
C CYS A 14 -2.88 16.52 -16.38
N ALA A 15 -3.41 16.36 -15.16
CA ALA A 15 -4.38 17.28 -14.59
C ALA A 15 -3.71 18.48 -13.87
N LEU A 16 -2.47 18.34 -13.41
CA LEU A 16 -1.73 19.40 -12.72
C LEU A 16 -1.58 20.69 -13.55
N GLY A 17 -1.46 20.55 -14.87
CA GLY A 17 -1.39 21.69 -15.79
C GLY A 17 -2.61 22.63 -15.69
N PHE A 18 -3.81 22.08 -15.48
CA PHE A 18 -5.04 22.89 -15.39
C PHE A 18 -5.09 23.74 -14.11
N TYR A 19 -4.51 23.26 -13.02
CA TYR A 19 -4.50 23.99 -11.75
C TYR A 19 -3.77 25.34 -11.84
N HIS A 20 -2.77 25.47 -12.70
CA HIS A 20 -2.09 26.76 -12.91
C HIS A 20 -3.07 27.86 -13.34
N GLY A 21 -3.93 27.55 -14.32
CA GLY A 21 -4.96 28.49 -14.77
C GLY A 21 -6.01 28.76 -13.69
N PHE A 22 -6.45 27.73 -12.97
CA PHE A 22 -7.43 27.89 -11.89
C PHE A 22 -6.90 28.71 -10.71
N ILE A 23 -5.63 28.56 -10.34
CA ILE A 23 -4.99 29.34 -9.26
C ILE A 23 -4.94 30.82 -9.66
N LEU A 24 -4.52 31.13 -10.89
CA LEU A 24 -4.52 32.51 -11.39
C LEU A 24 -5.93 33.10 -11.44
N LEU A 25 -6.92 32.35 -11.95
CA LEU A 25 -8.31 32.78 -11.97
C LEU A 25 -8.88 33.00 -10.57
N ALA A 26 -8.54 32.15 -9.60
CA ALA A 26 -8.96 32.32 -8.21
C ALA A 26 -8.39 33.60 -7.60
N GLY A 27 -7.11 33.90 -7.84
CA GLY A 27 -6.48 35.15 -7.38
C GLY A 27 -7.09 36.40 -8.01
N VAL A 28 -7.18 36.43 -9.35
CA VAL A 28 -7.77 37.56 -10.08
C VAL A 28 -9.24 37.74 -9.73
N GLY A 29 -10.02 36.66 -9.70
CA GLY A 29 -11.44 36.67 -9.36
C GLY A 29 -11.68 37.19 -7.94
N THR A 30 -10.90 36.74 -6.96
CA THR A 30 -10.95 37.27 -5.59
C THR A 30 -10.65 38.77 -5.56
N GLY A 31 -9.64 39.23 -6.31
CA GLY A 31 -9.28 40.64 -6.41
C GLY A 31 -10.39 41.51 -7.05
N VAL A 32 -11.07 41.01 -8.08
CA VAL A 32 -12.21 41.68 -8.70
C VAL A 32 -13.39 41.76 -7.73
N LEU A 33 -13.75 40.65 -7.08
CA LEU A 33 -14.84 40.61 -6.10
C LEU A 33 -14.56 41.56 -4.92
N TRP A 34 -13.33 41.61 -4.43
CA TRP A 34 -12.93 42.53 -3.35
C TRP A 34 -13.15 44.01 -3.68
N ARG A 35 -12.89 44.39 -4.94
CA ARG A 35 -13.10 45.76 -5.44
C ARG A 35 -14.58 46.07 -5.63
N TRP A 36 -15.36 45.10 -6.11
CA TRP A 36 -16.79 45.27 -6.42
C TRP A 36 -17.65 45.26 -5.15
N TRP A 37 -17.40 44.33 -4.23
CA TRP A 37 -18.10 44.22 -2.96
C TRP A 37 -17.49 45.17 -1.93
N ARG A 38 -18.07 46.37 -1.84
CA ARG A 38 -17.63 47.43 -0.91
C ARG A 38 -18.07 47.26 0.54
N PRO A 39 -19.26 46.72 0.86
CA PRO A 39 -19.68 46.57 2.25
C PRO A 39 -18.70 45.69 3.04
N ALA A 40 -18.38 46.09 4.27
CA ALA A 40 -17.44 45.38 5.14
C ALA A 40 -17.88 43.93 5.40
N GLY A 41 -19.18 43.69 5.59
CA GLY A 41 -19.73 42.34 5.76
C GLY A 41 -19.52 41.43 4.55
N ALA A 42 -19.67 41.95 3.34
CA ALA A 42 -19.44 41.17 2.10
C ALA A 42 -17.96 40.80 1.93
N ARG A 43 -17.05 41.69 2.32
CA ARG A 43 -15.60 41.42 2.34
C ARG A 43 -15.20 40.42 3.40
N ALA A 44 -15.78 40.52 4.60
CA ALA A 44 -15.58 39.55 5.66
C ALA A 44 -16.05 38.15 5.22
N LEU A 45 -17.23 38.06 4.59
CA LEU A 45 -17.74 36.80 4.04
C LEU A 45 -16.81 36.22 2.96
N LEU A 46 -16.29 37.07 2.06
CA LEU A 46 -15.34 36.65 1.03
C LEU A 46 -14.05 36.08 1.64
N LEU A 47 -13.50 36.73 2.66
CA LEU A 47 -12.28 36.26 3.35
C LEU A 47 -12.54 34.96 4.10
N LEU A 48 -13.68 34.83 4.79
CA LEU A 48 -14.07 33.60 5.48
C LEU A 48 -14.25 32.45 4.49
N ALA A 49 -14.89 32.70 3.34
CA ALA A 49 -15.04 31.70 2.29
C ALA A 49 -13.68 31.28 1.71
N ALA A 50 -12.79 32.24 1.43
CA ALA A 50 -11.44 31.95 0.94
C ALA A 50 -10.60 31.17 1.97
N ALA A 51 -10.67 31.54 3.25
CA ALA A 51 -9.98 30.84 4.33
C ALA A 51 -10.53 29.42 4.51
N GLY A 52 -11.86 29.24 4.49
CA GLY A 52 -12.50 27.92 4.56
C GLY A 52 -12.13 27.03 3.38
N ALA A 53 -12.13 27.57 2.16
CA ALA A 53 -11.68 26.85 0.97
C ALA A 53 -10.19 26.47 1.06
N GLY A 54 -9.34 27.38 1.53
CA GLY A 54 -7.91 27.13 1.74
C GLY A 54 -7.65 26.04 2.78
N LEU A 55 -8.39 26.05 3.90
CA LEU A 55 -8.31 25.02 4.93
C LEU A 55 -8.77 23.67 4.38
N HIS A 56 -9.92 23.64 3.69
CA HIS A 56 -10.45 22.42 3.08
C HIS A 56 -9.45 21.81 2.08
N LEU A 57 -8.88 22.61 1.19
CA LEU A 57 -7.86 22.16 0.24
C LEU A 57 -6.59 21.67 0.95
N SER A 58 -6.19 22.30 2.06
CA SER A 58 -5.04 21.86 2.86
C SER A 58 -5.29 20.51 3.51
N VAL A 59 -6.49 20.28 4.07
CA VAL A 59 -6.88 18.98 4.62
C VAL A 59 -6.86 17.90 3.53
N GLN A 60 -7.44 18.19 2.36
CA GLN A 60 -7.43 17.28 1.22
C GLN A 60 -6.00 16.97 0.75
N ALA A 61 -5.12 17.97 0.72
CA ALA A 61 -3.72 17.78 0.36
C ALA A 61 -2.98 16.89 1.38
N CYS A 62 -3.19 17.11 2.68
CA CYS A 62 -2.60 16.28 3.73
C CYS A 62 -3.11 14.82 3.64
N HIS A 63 -4.42 14.62 3.47
CA HIS A 63 -4.99 13.28 3.32
C HIS A 63 -4.42 12.54 2.09
N ALA A 64 -4.33 13.22 0.94
CA ALA A 64 -3.78 12.64 -0.27
C ALA A 64 -2.27 12.35 -0.15
N ALA A 65 -1.52 13.18 0.56
CA ALA A 65 -0.06 13.05 0.66
C ALA A 65 0.40 12.03 1.71
N PHE A 66 -0.35 11.82 2.79
CA PHE A 66 0.09 11.02 3.94
C PHE A 66 -0.80 9.80 4.20
N THR A 67 -2.09 10.02 4.42
CA THR A 67 -3.04 8.94 4.76
C THR A 67 -3.17 7.98 3.57
N LEU A 68 -3.49 8.54 2.40
CA LEU A 68 -3.76 7.82 1.15
C LEU A 68 -2.57 7.80 0.19
N ALA A 69 -1.35 7.96 0.70
CA ALA A 69 -0.13 8.14 -0.10
C ALA A 69 0.14 7.01 -1.11
N SER A 70 -0.31 5.79 -0.80
CA SER A 70 -0.17 4.60 -1.64
C SER A 70 -1.50 3.89 -1.89
N ASP A 71 -2.62 4.53 -1.53
CA ASP A 71 -3.95 3.93 -1.59
C ASP A 71 -4.54 4.08 -3.00
N PRO A 72 -5.14 3.03 -3.59
CA PRO A 72 -5.77 3.09 -4.91
C PRO A 72 -6.92 4.11 -5.03
N ARG A 73 -7.56 4.44 -3.90
CA ARG A 73 -8.60 5.47 -3.82
C ARG A 73 -8.05 6.87 -4.10
N ASN A 74 -6.73 7.06 -4.00
CA ASN A 74 -6.10 8.34 -4.30
C ASN A 74 -5.88 8.53 -5.81
N PRO A 75 -6.62 9.43 -6.47
CA PRO A 75 -6.51 9.63 -7.92
C PRO A 75 -5.17 10.27 -8.34
N TRP A 76 -4.39 10.78 -7.38
CA TRP A 76 -3.14 11.48 -7.64
C TRP A 76 -1.90 10.57 -7.62
N VAL A 77 -2.06 9.31 -7.20
CA VAL A 77 -0.94 8.40 -6.99
C VAL A 77 -0.81 7.44 -8.17
N TYR A 78 0.38 7.37 -8.75
CA TYR A 78 0.75 6.31 -9.67
C TYR A 78 1.21 5.12 -8.84
N ALA A 79 0.43 4.03 -8.84
CA ALA A 79 0.46 2.99 -7.80
C ALA A 79 1.87 2.43 -7.49
N HIS A 80 2.37 2.80 -6.32
CA HIS A 80 3.54 2.19 -5.67
C HIS A 80 3.12 0.96 -4.84
N THR A 81 4.09 0.30 -4.23
CA THR A 81 3.85 -0.82 -3.31
C THR A 81 2.89 -0.44 -2.19
N ALA A 82 1.88 -1.28 -1.92
CA ALA A 82 0.89 -1.04 -0.87
C ALA A 82 1.50 -1.20 0.53
N LYS A 83 0.96 -0.47 1.52
CA LYS A 83 1.36 -0.55 2.94
C LYS A 83 1.21 -1.96 3.49
N ASP A 84 0.22 -2.71 3.02
CA ASP A 84 -0.07 -4.09 3.44
C ASP A 84 1.10 -5.06 3.20
N LEU A 85 2.00 -4.78 2.24
CA LEU A 85 3.23 -5.55 2.10
C LEU A 85 4.09 -5.53 3.38
N LEU A 86 4.06 -4.45 4.15
CA LEU A 86 4.85 -4.35 5.38
C LEU A 86 4.34 -5.33 6.45
N ARG A 87 3.04 -5.63 6.47
CA ARG A 87 2.50 -6.69 7.35
C ARG A 87 3.07 -8.05 6.97
N LEU A 88 3.16 -8.36 5.67
CA LEU A 88 3.84 -9.57 5.21
C LEU A 88 5.29 -9.60 5.70
N VAL A 89 6.04 -8.51 5.50
CA VAL A 89 7.43 -8.40 5.93
C VAL A 89 7.57 -8.64 7.43
N GLU A 90 6.71 -8.02 8.23
CA GLU A 90 6.67 -8.18 9.68
C GLU A 90 6.40 -9.63 10.08
N ARG A 91 5.43 -10.31 9.45
CA ARG A 91 5.16 -11.73 9.72
C ARG A 91 6.37 -12.60 9.42
N VAL A 92 7.02 -12.43 8.28
CA VAL A 92 8.21 -13.23 7.91
C VAL A 92 9.37 -12.97 8.87
N GLN A 93 9.62 -11.71 9.23
CA GLN A 93 10.68 -11.36 10.19
C GLN A 93 10.34 -11.82 11.61
N GLY A 94 9.08 -11.81 12.00
CA GLY A 94 8.59 -12.34 13.27
C GLY A 94 8.81 -13.84 13.40
N VAL A 95 8.51 -14.61 12.35
CA VAL A 95 8.87 -16.03 12.28
C VAL A 95 10.38 -16.23 12.38
N ALA A 96 11.19 -15.43 11.67
CA ALA A 96 12.65 -15.51 11.75
C ALA A 96 13.21 -15.23 13.14
N ALA A 97 12.64 -14.26 13.87
CA ALA A 97 13.07 -13.90 15.21
C ALA A 97 12.79 -15.01 16.25
N HIS A 98 11.79 -15.86 15.99
CA HIS A 98 11.38 -16.96 16.87
C HIS A 98 11.78 -18.35 16.34
N HIS A 99 12.51 -18.40 15.23
CA HIS A 99 12.97 -19.65 14.65
C HIS A 99 14.03 -20.30 15.55
N PRO A 100 14.00 -21.63 15.79
CA PRO A 100 14.99 -22.31 16.63
C PRO A 100 16.44 -22.14 16.14
N ASP A 101 16.63 -22.02 14.83
CA ASP A 101 17.92 -21.73 14.19
C ASP A 101 17.73 -20.67 13.08
N PRO A 102 17.78 -19.37 13.40
CA PRO A 102 17.51 -18.31 12.43
C PRO A 102 18.47 -18.32 11.23
N ALA A 103 19.69 -18.85 11.41
CA ALA A 103 20.68 -18.94 10.34
C ALA A 103 20.34 -20.05 9.33
N ARG A 104 19.48 -21.00 9.70
CA ARG A 104 19.01 -22.09 8.82
C ARG A 104 17.63 -21.88 8.24
N MET A 105 16.86 -20.91 8.72
CA MET A 105 15.52 -20.63 8.19
C MET A 105 15.60 -20.33 6.69
N VAL A 106 14.78 -21.02 5.90
CA VAL A 106 14.69 -20.87 4.45
C VAL A 106 13.41 -20.15 4.08
N VAL A 107 13.54 -19.07 3.31
CA VAL A 107 12.42 -18.35 2.71
C VAL A 107 12.44 -18.54 1.20
N LYS A 108 11.36 -19.08 0.64
CA LYS A 108 11.19 -19.15 -0.82
C LYS A 108 10.18 -18.11 -1.31
N VAL A 109 10.61 -17.23 -2.22
CA VAL A 109 9.74 -16.22 -2.82
C VAL A 109 9.49 -16.54 -4.30
N MET A 110 8.23 -16.71 -4.69
CA MET A 110 7.84 -17.13 -6.04
C MET A 110 6.91 -16.09 -6.65
N ALA A 111 7.39 -15.28 -7.60
CA ALA A 111 6.54 -14.33 -8.30
C ALA A 111 6.97 -14.14 -9.77
N PRO A 112 6.05 -14.33 -10.73
CA PRO A 112 6.34 -14.11 -12.15
C PRO A 112 6.72 -12.65 -12.42
N GLY A 113 7.55 -12.42 -13.43
CA GLY A 113 7.84 -11.08 -13.94
C GLY A 113 8.55 -10.14 -12.96
N GLY A 114 9.09 -10.64 -11.84
CA GLY A 114 9.73 -9.81 -10.82
C GLY A 114 8.74 -9.13 -9.86
N ASP A 115 7.49 -9.59 -9.80
CA ASP A 115 6.43 -9.06 -8.94
C ASP A 115 6.67 -9.27 -7.42
N TYR A 116 7.90 -9.59 -7.01
CA TYR A 116 8.35 -9.71 -5.62
C TYR A 116 9.13 -8.49 -5.12
N TRP A 117 9.59 -7.57 -5.97
CA TRP A 117 10.22 -6.33 -5.49
C TRP A 117 9.19 -5.49 -4.72
N PRO A 118 9.46 -4.93 -3.53
CA PRO A 118 10.76 -4.69 -2.88
C PRO A 118 11.19 -5.73 -1.83
N LEU A 119 10.63 -6.95 -1.78
CA LEU A 119 10.98 -7.95 -0.77
C LEU A 119 12.49 -8.22 -0.61
N PRO A 120 13.31 -8.24 -1.67
CA PRO A 120 14.77 -8.39 -1.52
C PRO A 120 15.42 -7.35 -0.61
N TRP A 121 14.91 -6.12 -0.60
CA TRP A 121 15.41 -5.09 0.31
C TRP A 121 15.06 -5.40 1.76
N TYR A 122 13.82 -5.81 2.03
CA TYR A 122 13.34 -6.10 3.39
C TYR A 122 13.91 -7.39 3.96
N PHE A 123 14.19 -8.38 3.11
CA PHE A 123 14.72 -9.68 3.50
C PHE A 123 16.24 -9.78 3.43
N ARG A 124 16.95 -8.67 3.17
CA ARG A 124 18.43 -8.63 3.05
C ARG A 124 19.20 -9.15 4.27
N ASN A 125 18.56 -9.18 5.45
CA ASN A 125 19.17 -9.67 6.69
C ASN A 125 18.95 -11.17 6.93
N LEU A 126 18.13 -11.83 6.11
CA LEU A 126 17.88 -13.27 6.20
C LEU A 126 18.94 -14.02 5.39
N ALA A 127 19.52 -15.08 5.97
CA ALA A 127 20.65 -15.79 5.38
C ALA A 127 20.26 -16.62 4.14
N ASN A 128 19.09 -17.29 4.17
CA ASN A 128 18.67 -18.21 3.12
C ASN A 128 17.34 -17.75 2.51
N VAL A 129 17.42 -16.85 1.53
CA VAL A 129 16.26 -16.40 0.75
C VAL A 129 16.51 -16.63 -0.72
N GLY A 130 15.55 -17.26 -1.40
CA GLY A 130 15.59 -17.43 -2.85
C GLY A 130 14.40 -16.79 -3.55
N TYR A 131 14.58 -16.50 -4.84
CA TYR A 131 13.57 -15.86 -5.69
C TYR A 131 13.39 -16.66 -6.96
N TRP A 132 12.15 -17.05 -7.27
CA TRP A 132 11.81 -17.85 -8.45
C TRP A 132 10.74 -17.15 -9.30
N PRO A 133 10.84 -17.25 -10.65
CA PRO A 133 9.83 -16.70 -11.56
C PRO A 133 8.58 -17.57 -11.68
N ALA A 134 8.63 -18.82 -11.20
CA ALA A 134 7.55 -19.80 -11.23
C ALA A 134 7.65 -20.71 -9.99
N VAL A 135 6.62 -21.51 -9.75
CA VAL A 135 6.64 -22.53 -8.69
C VAL A 135 7.64 -23.63 -9.09
N PRO A 136 8.71 -23.89 -8.32
CA PRO A 136 9.63 -24.99 -8.56
C PRO A 136 8.98 -26.34 -8.22
N GLU A 137 9.60 -27.45 -8.63
CA GLU A 137 9.13 -28.82 -8.32
C GLU A 137 8.98 -29.07 -6.82
N ASP A 138 9.94 -28.58 -6.03
CA ASP A 138 9.85 -28.52 -4.57
C ASP A 138 9.59 -27.08 -4.11
N PRO A 139 8.32 -26.72 -3.80
CA PRO A 139 7.98 -25.39 -3.33
C PRO A 139 8.16 -25.20 -1.81
N PHE A 140 8.43 -26.25 -1.04
CA PHE A 140 8.38 -26.19 0.42
C PHE A 140 9.63 -25.54 1.03
N ALA A 141 9.43 -24.77 2.09
CA ALA A 141 10.46 -24.09 2.90
C ALA A 141 9.83 -23.64 4.23
N ASP A 142 10.61 -23.25 5.24
CA ASP A 142 10.04 -22.79 6.52
C ASP A 142 9.01 -21.65 6.32
N VAL A 143 9.29 -20.77 5.36
CA VAL A 143 8.37 -19.74 4.88
C VAL A 143 8.33 -19.70 3.35
N VAL A 144 7.13 -19.68 2.78
CA VAL A 144 6.90 -19.54 1.35
C VAL A 144 6.04 -18.31 1.07
N VAL A 145 6.53 -17.42 0.20
CA VAL A 145 5.79 -16.25 -0.27
C VAL A 145 5.55 -16.44 -1.76
N VAL A 146 4.30 -16.58 -2.18
CA VAL A 146 3.96 -16.88 -3.58
C VAL A 146 2.95 -15.89 -4.14
N ASN A 147 3.13 -15.47 -5.39
CA ASN A 147 2.13 -14.68 -6.09
C ASN A 147 0.83 -15.47 -6.21
N SER A 148 -0.27 -14.88 -5.74
CA SER A 148 -1.55 -15.58 -5.58
C SER A 148 -2.14 -16.12 -6.89
N ARG A 149 -1.68 -15.65 -8.05
CA ARG A 149 -2.11 -16.19 -9.37
C ARG A 149 -1.54 -17.57 -9.68
N ILE A 150 -0.40 -17.92 -9.08
CA ILE A 150 0.30 -19.19 -9.30
C ILE A 150 0.45 -20.00 -8.01
N ALA A 151 -0.14 -19.54 -6.91
CA ALA A 151 -0.04 -20.19 -5.61
C ALA A 151 -0.69 -21.58 -5.66
N PRO A 152 0.08 -22.67 -5.47
CA PRO A 152 -0.50 -23.99 -5.29
C PRO A 152 -1.14 -24.08 -3.89
N PRO A 153 -2.14 -24.96 -3.69
CA PRO A 153 -2.73 -25.20 -2.38
C PRO A 153 -1.77 -26.02 -1.51
N LEU A 154 -0.68 -25.39 -1.05
CA LEU A 154 0.39 -26.07 -0.30
C LEU A 154 -0.11 -26.75 0.97
N ASP A 155 -1.13 -26.18 1.59
CA ASP A 155 -1.75 -26.70 2.80
C ASP A 155 -2.49 -28.03 2.57
N ASP A 156 -3.11 -28.21 1.41
CA ASP A 156 -3.72 -29.49 1.04
C ASP A 156 -2.66 -30.49 0.57
N LEU A 157 -1.64 -30.03 -0.17
CA LEU A 157 -0.55 -30.86 -0.67
C LEU A 157 0.37 -31.41 0.43
N SER A 158 0.41 -30.74 1.58
CA SER A 158 1.26 -31.12 2.71
C SER A 158 0.49 -31.63 3.93
N GLU A 159 -0.78 -32.00 3.77
CA GLU A 159 -1.63 -32.43 4.90
C GLU A 159 -1.60 -31.46 6.10
N LYS A 160 -1.63 -30.15 5.81
CA LYS A 160 -1.57 -29.03 6.77
C LYS A 160 -0.26 -28.86 7.54
N GLU A 161 0.84 -29.51 7.12
CA GLU A 161 2.18 -29.18 7.63
C GLU A 161 2.59 -27.72 7.33
N TRP A 162 2.21 -27.21 6.15
CA TRP A 162 2.24 -25.77 5.84
C TRP A 162 0.83 -25.21 5.86
N ILE A 163 0.67 -24.04 6.45
CA ILE A 163 -0.62 -23.36 6.52
C ILE A 163 -0.56 -22.03 5.80
N MET A 164 -1.67 -21.67 5.14
CA MET A 164 -1.85 -20.33 4.59
C MET A 164 -2.00 -19.36 5.78
N ALA A 165 -0.98 -18.53 5.96
CA ALA A 165 -0.81 -17.66 7.12
C ALA A 165 -1.27 -16.22 6.86
N GLY A 166 -1.49 -15.84 5.60
CA GLY A 166 -2.03 -14.53 5.25
C GLY A 166 -1.98 -14.19 3.77
N PHE A 167 -2.82 -13.24 3.37
CA PHE A 167 -2.95 -12.73 2.01
C PHE A 167 -2.66 -11.24 2.01
N TYR A 168 -1.71 -10.81 1.18
CA TYR A 168 -1.18 -9.45 1.25
C TYR A 168 -1.14 -8.78 -0.11
N GLN A 169 -1.58 -7.53 -0.18
CA GLN A 169 -1.50 -6.71 -1.36
C GLN A 169 -0.09 -6.15 -1.55
N GLN A 170 0.52 -6.42 -2.70
CA GLN A 170 1.83 -5.88 -3.05
C GLN A 170 1.70 -4.65 -3.96
N ARG A 171 0.99 -4.78 -5.09
CA ARG A 171 0.75 -3.68 -6.04
C ARG A 171 -0.71 -3.68 -6.46
N PRO A 172 -1.47 -2.66 -6.07
CA PRO A 172 -2.86 -2.57 -6.46
C PRO A 172 -3.04 -2.36 -7.98
N PRO A 173 -4.13 -2.86 -8.57
CA PRO A 173 -5.07 -3.84 -8.03
C PRO A 173 -4.68 -5.29 -8.38
N LYS A 174 -3.46 -5.53 -8.87
CA LYS A 174 -3.15 -6.72 -9.68
C LYS A 174 -2.25 -7.75 -9.02
N VAL A 175 -1.42 -7.35 -8.05
CA VAL A 175 -0.40 -8.21 -7.46
C VAL A 175 -0.70 -8.43 -5.99
N PHE A 176 -1.00 -9.67 -5.66
CA PHE A 176 -1.20 -10.17 -4.31
C PHE A 176 -0.22 -11.31 -4.05
N LEU A 177 0.21 -11.42 -2.80
CA LEU A 177 1.13 -12.43 -2.31
C LEU A 177 0.44 -13.22 -1.20
N THR A 178 0.51 -14.54 -1.32
CA THR A 178 0.07 -15.47 -0.30
C THR A 178 1.28 -15.90 0.52
N LEU A 179 1.17 -15.80 1.84
CA LEU A 179 2.15 -16.31 2.78
C LEU A 179 1.73 -17.71 3.24
N TYR A 180 2.64 -18.66 3.09
CA TYR A 180 2.57 -19.94 3.76
C TYR A 180 3.73 -20.03 4.76
N ALA A 181 3.44 -20.59 5.92
CA ALA A 181 4.45 -20.88 6.93
C ALA A 181 4.26 -22.31 7.40
N LYS A 182 5.37 -22.97 7.70
CA LYS A 182 5.33 -24.28 8.32
C LYS A 182 4.73 -24.16 9.73
N PHE A 183 3.84 -25.09 10.07
CA PHE A 183 2.90 -24.92 11.19
C PHE A 183 3.60 -24.75 12.53
N ALA A 184 4.69 -25.49 12.77
CA ALA A 184 5.42 -25.44 14.03
C ALA A 184 6.05 -24.06 14.27
N GLU A 185 6.71 -23.51 13.24
CA GLU A 185 7.38 -22.21 13.26
C GLU A 185 6.35 -21.07 13.36
N TRP A 186 5.24 -21.19 12.62
CA TRP A 186 4.14 -20.24 12.70
C TRP A 186 3.50 -20.20 14.08
N LYS A 187 3.23 -21.38 14.66
CA LYS A 187 2.62 -21.50 15.99
C LYS A 187 3.47 -20.83 17.05
N THR A 188 4.79 -21.08 17.07
CA THR A 188 5.70 -20.45 18.03
C THR A 188 5.68 -18.92 17.91
N TYR A 189 5.65 -18.39 16.69
CA TYR A 189 5.53 -16.95 16.48
C TYR A 189 4.18 -16.41 16.95
N ILE A 190 3.05 -17.04 16.63
CA ILE A 190 1.73 -16.57 17.07
C ILE A 190 1.58 -16.61 18.59
N GLU A 191 2.10 -17.64 19.27
CA GLU A 191 2.08 -17.73 20.73
C GLU A 191 2.93 -16.64 21.41
N SER A 192 3.87 -16.02 20.70
CA SER A 192 4.68 -14.90 21.19
C SER A 192 3.97 -13.54 21.12
N LEU A 193 2.91 -13.43 20.31
CA LEU A 193 2.20 -12.18 20.11
C LEU A 193 1.26 -11.89 21.30
N PRO A 194 1.05 -10.60 21.63
CA PRO A 194 0.01 -10.24 22.57
C PRO A 194 -1.35 -10.76 22.07
N PRO A 195 -2.27 -11.10 22.99
CA PRO A 195 -3.64 -11.41 22.59
C PRO A 195 -4.22 -10.22 21.80
N PRO A 196 -5.02 -10.48 20.75
CA PRO A 196 -5.61 -9.42 19.96
C PRO A 196 -6.40 -8.47 20.86
N SER A 197 -6.13 -7.18 20.78
CA SER A 197 -6.92 -6.13 21.42
C SER A 197 -8.14 -5.84 20.57
N ASP A 198 -9.31 -5.72 21.19
CA ASP A 198 -10.60 -5.46 20.54
C ASP A 198 -10.65 -4.11 19.76
N ASP A 199 -9.61 -3.27 19.84
CA ASP A 199 -9.55 -1.91 19.30
C ASP A 199 -9.00 -1.83 17.85
N GLU A 200 -8.41 -2.89 17.28
CA GLU A 200 -7.77 -2.83 15.94
C GLU A 200 -8.76 -2.86 14.76
N ASP A 201 -10.02 -3.20 15.00
CA ASP A 201 -11.05 -3.30 13.93
C ASP A 201 -11.66 -1.93 13.54
N GLU A 202 -11.43 -0.85 14.30
CA GLU A 202 -12.04 0.47 14.03
C GLU A 202 -11.27 1.33 13.02
N ASP A 203 -9.99 1.05 12.76
CA ASP A 203 -9.14 1.85 11.87
C ASP A 203 -9.11 1.35 10.40
N GLU A 204 -9.82 0.26 10.08
CA GLU A 204 -9.84 -0.37 8.74
C GLU A 204 -11.05 0.01 7.85
N GLU A 205 -12.01 0.85 8.29
CA GLU A 205 -13.11 1.40 7.46
C GLU A 205 -12.78 2.77 6.79
#